data_AF-Q1L733-F1
#
_entry.id   AF-Q1L733-F1
#
_cell.length_a   1.000
_cell.length_b   1.000
_cell.length_c   1.000
_cell.angle_alpha   90.00
_cell.angle_beta   90.00
_cell.angle_gamma   90.00
#
_symmetry.space_group_name_H-M   'P 1'
#
loop_
_entity.id
_entity.type
_entity.pdbx_description
1 polymer ?
#
loop_
_entity_poly.entity_id
_entity_poly.type
_entity_poly.pdbx_seq_one_letter_code
_entity_poly.pdbx_strand_id
1 'polypeptide(L)' 'PSGQLPFTWPKRNEDNPAFLNFESHMGRVVYGEDIYVGYKYYEKKQMQVLIPFGYGLSY' A
#
# COMPACT_ATOMS: atom_id res chain seq x y z
N PRO A 1 -13.61 12.73 16.20
CA PRO A 1 -12.81 12.60 14.97
C PRO A 1 -13.68 11.90 13.92
N SER A 2 -13.56 12.24 12.64
CA SER A 2 -14.37 11.62 11.57
C SER A 2 -13.60 11.40 10.27
N GLY A 3 -12.30 11.72 10.25
CA GLY A 3 -11.45 11.50 9.10
C GLY A 3 -11.16 10.01 8.88
N GLN A 4 -11.10 9.63 7.61
CA GLN A 4 -10.72 8.28 7.18
C GLN A 4 -9.41 8.34 6.40
N LEU A 5 -8.56 7.32 6.55
CA LEU A 5 -7.27 7.26 5.88
C LEU A 5 -7.43 7.07 4.36
N PRO A 6 -6.87 7.98 3.53
CA PRO A 6 -6.93 7.87 2.07
C PRO A 6 -5.85 6.94 1.50
N PHE A 7 -5.09 6.24 2.34
CA PHE A 7 -4.08 5.27 1.94
C PHE A 7 -3.99 4.14 2.96
N THR A 8 -3.34 3.05 2.58
CA THR A 8 -3.07 1.91 3.48
C THR A 8 -1.75 2.12 4.20
N TRP A 9 -1.72 1.92 5.52
CA TRP A 9 -0.49 2.00 6.31
C TRP A 9 0.07 0.59 6.53
N PRO A 10 1.16 0.19 5.85
CA PRO A 10 1.75 -1.14 6.01
C PRO A 10 2.47 -1.29 7.36
N LYS A 11 2.69 -2.53 7.81
CA LYS A 11 3.44 -2.78 9.05
C LYS A 11 4.92 -2.45 8.89
N ARG A 12 5.48 -2.74 7.71
CA ARG A 12 6.86 -2.44 7.35
C ARG A 12 6.91 -1.83 5.95
N ASN A 13 7.98 -1.10 5.64
CA ASN A 13 8.13 -0.50 4.30
C ASN A 13 8.25 -1.57 3.20
N GLU A 14 8.85 -2.71 3.53
CA GLU A 14 9.08 -3.84 2.63
C GLU A 14 7.77 -4.55 2.21
N ASP A 15 6.68 -4.34 2.95
CA ASP A 15 5.37 -4.91 2.62
C ASP A 15 4.69 -4.17 1.44
N ASN A 16 5.21 -2.99 1.05
CA ASN A 16 4.66 -2.20 -0.04
C ASN A 16 4.80 -2.93 -1.39
N PRO A 17 3.74 -3.05 -2.21
CA PRO A 17 3.82 -3.63 -3.55
C PRO A 17 4.92 -3.03 -4.44
N ALA A 18 5.19 -1.73 -4.30
CA ALA A 18 6.19 -1.03 -5.10
C ALA A 18 7.62 -1.13 -4.53
N PHE A 19 7.84 -1.80 -3.38
CA PHE A 19 9.11 -1.75 -2.65
C PHE A 19 10.34 -2.09 -3.51
N LEU A 20 10.24 -3.13 -4.34
CA LEU A 20 11.36 -3.58 -5.18
C LEU A 20 11.56 -2.75 -6.44
N ASN A 21 10.52 -2.05 -6.91
CA ASN A 21 10.54 -1.36 -8.20
C ASN A 21 10.35 0.16 -8.06
N PHE A 22 10.55 0.71 -6.86
CA PHE A 22 10.35 2.15 -6.62
C PHE A 22 11.49 3.00 -7.18
N GLU A 23 12.65 2.40 -7.44
CA GLU A 23 13.82 3.09 -7.99
C GLU A 23 13.82 3.07 -9.53
N SER A 24 14.45 4.11 -10.11
CA SER A 24 14.69 4.16 -11.55
C SER A 24 15.91 3.31 -11.89
N HIS A 25 15.70 2.25 -12.65
CA HIS A 25 16.77 1.41 -13.18
C HIS A 25 16.89 1.66 -14.68
N MET A 26 18.09 2.04 -15.13
CA MET A 26 18.39 2.32 -16.55
C MET A 26 17.42 3.33 -17.20
N GLY A 27 16.96 4.33 -16.45
CA GLY A 27 16.07 5.38 -16.94
C GLY A 27 14.59 4.99 -17.00
N ARG A 28 14.20 3.85 -16.42
CA ARG A 28 12.82 3.39 -16.34
C ARG A 28 12.46 2.94 -14.93
N VAL A 29 11.22 3.20 -14.55
CA VAL A 29 10.57 2.60 -13.37
C VAL A 29 9.57 1.56 -13.87
N VAL A 30 9.61 0.36 -13.30
CA VAL A 30 8.73 -0.75 -13.69
C VAL A 30 7.60 -0.87 -12.68
N TYR A 31 6.37 -0.56 -13.09
CA TYR A 31 5.18 -0.78 -12.27
C TYR A 31 4.80 -2.27 -12.26
N GLY A 32 5.60 -3.07 -11.55
CA GLY A 32 5.45 -4.53 -11.49
C GLY A 32 4.24 -5.01 -10.68
N GLU A 33 3.68 -4.14 -9.86
CA GLU A 33 2.45 -4.36 -9.11
C GLU A 33 1.19 -4.29 -9.99
N ASP A 34 1.30 -3.70 -11.18
CA ASP A 34 0.19 -3.55 -12.14
C ASP A 34 -1.07 -2.94 -11.46
N ILE A 35 -2.21 -3.62 -11.51
CA ILE A 35 -3.45 -3.15 -10.89
C ILE A 35 -3.48 -3.29 -9.35
N TYR A 36 -2.51 -4.01 -8.78
CA TYR A 36 -2.44 -4.31 -7.35
C TYR A 36 -1.72 -3.19 -6.60
N VAL A 37 -2.34 -2.02 -6.56
CA VAL A 37 -1.82 -0.84 -5.85
C VAL A 37 -2.57 -0.64 -4.53
N GLY A 38 -1.83 -0.33 -3.45
CA GLY A 38 -2.39 -0.04 -2.14
C GLY A 38 -3.23 -1.18 -1.58
N TYR A 39 -4.43 -0.88 -1.08
CA TYR A 39 -5.31 -1.87 -0.44
C TYR A 39 -5.60 -3.10 -1.32
N LYS A 40 -5.67 -2.93 -2.65
CA LYS A 40 -5.90 -4.04 -3.60
C LYS A 40 -4.84 -5.14 -3.49
N TYR A 41 -3.58 -4.76 -3.27
CA TYR A 41 -2.50 -5.72 -3.08
C TYR A 41 -2.63 -6.49 -1.76
N TYR A 42 -2.84 -5.76 -0.67
CA TYR A 42 -2.92 -6.34 0.67
C TYR A 42 -4.15 -7.24 0.83
N GLU A 43 -5.30 -6.84 0.29
CA GLU A 43 -6.52 -7.65 0.26
C GLU A 43 -6.33 -8.91 -0.60
N LYS A 44 -5.75 -8.77 -1.80
CA LYS A 44 -5.51 -9.90 -2.69
C LYS A 44 -4.57 -10.94 -2.08
N LYS A 45 -3.53 -10.50 -1.38
CA LYS A 45 -2.56 -11.36 -0.69
C LYS A 45 -2.97 -11.77 0.72
N GLN A 46 -4.12 -11.30 1.21
CA GLN A 46 -4.58 -11.49 2.59
C GLN A 46 -3.50 -11.11 3.62
N MET A 47 -2.75 -10.04 3.35
CA MET A 47 -1.69 -9.53 4.22
C MET A 47 -2.27 -8.59 5.27
N GLN A 48 -1.81 -8.73 6.51
CA GLN A 48 -2.17 -7.82 7.58
C GLN A 48 -1.40 -6.50 7.47
N VAL A 49 -2.12 -5.39 7.56
CA VAL A 49 -1.58 -4.03 7.57
C VAL A 49 -1.70 -3.41 8.96
N LEU A 50 -0.98 -2.31 9.22
CA LEU A 50 -1.07 -1.62 10.50
C LEU A 50 -2.39 -0.86 10.60
N ILE A 51 -2.73 -0.11 9.55
CA ILE A 51 -4.01 0.60 9.44
C ILE A 51 -4.55 0.43 8.01
N PRO A 52 -5.76 -0.13 7.83
CA PRO A 52 -6.33 -0.35 6.51
C PRO A 52 -6.79 0.97 5.86
N PHE A 53 -6.93 0.94 4.54
CA PHE A 53 -7.53 2.04 3.78
C PHE A 53 -8.96 2.31 4.28
N GLY A 54 -9.35 3.57 4.38
CA GLY A 54 -10.67 3.97 4.86
C GLY A 54 -10.86 3.86 6.38
N TYR A 55 -9.84 3.46 7.13
CA TYR A 55 -9.93 3.39 8.59
C TYR A 55 -10.04 4.79 9.21
N GLY A 56 -10.97 4.94 10.15
CA GLY A 56 -11.18 6.17 10.92
C GLY A 56 -11.88 5.86 12.24
N LEU A 57 -11.47 6.53 13.31
CA LEU A 57 -12.08 6.42 14.64
C LEU A 57 -13.04 7.58 14.88
N SER A 58 -14.07 7.32 15.68
CA SER A 58 -14.94 8.34 16.26
C SER A 58 -14.76 8.38 17.78
N TYR A 59 -15.20 9.47 18.40
CA TYR A 59 -15.53 9.45 19.83
C TYR A 59 -16.77 8.60 20.07
#